data_AF-A0A854ZEE4-F1
#
_entry.id   AF-A0A854ZEE4-F1
#
_cell.length_a   1.000
_cell.length_b   1.000
_cell.length_c   1.000
_cell.angle_alpha   90.00
_cell.angle_beta   90.00
_cell.angle_gamma   90.00
#
_symmetry.space_group_name_H-M   'P 1'
#
loop_
_entity.id
_entity.type
_entity.pdbx_description
1 polymer ?
#
loop_
_entity_poly.entity_id
_entity_poly.type
_entity_poly.pdbx_seq_one_letter_code
_entity_poly.pdbx_strand_id
1 'polypeptide(L)'
;MTTQEIEKLKKVDEIMFNLQDSVDPLKKLLQAGKLLKELKLIDNPTDTDEIIQAYTQNVYEQLNKIIERKNVSFNQATLDYLQKDPDNNELVIVPAREHFKEYALIVLRFNDQLAAWRNEMDGQDYRVLAENLDQHRTNIHNFCLSDIKILNRLAEKKQQVPFAASSKANPDRTDYGQAIVKYCCERVSKIITSYK
;
A
#
# COMPACT_ATOMS: atom_id res chain seq x y z
N MET A 1 -16.55 10.79 -4.02
CA MET A 1 -16.02 10.25 -5.28
C MET A 1 -16.95 9.18 -5.77
N THR A 2 -17.08 9.05 -7.09
CA THR A 2 -17.82 7.98 -7.75
C THR A 2 -17.00 6.71 -7.88
N THR A 3 -17.61 5.58 -8.23
CA THR A 3 -16.87 4.33 -8.50
C THR A 3 -15.83 4.55 -9.59
N GLN A 4 -16.17 5.28 -10.66
CA GLN A 4 -15.24 5.53 -11.77
C GLN A 4 -14.05 6.39 -11.34
N GLU A 5 -14.26 7.39 -10.49
CA GLU A 5 -13.19 8.23 -9.95
C GLU A 5 -12.24 7.41 -9.07
N ILE A 6 -12.78 6.52 -8.25
CA ILE A 6 -11.99 5.63 -7.38
C ILE A 6 -11.16 4.65 -8.20
N GLU A 7 -11.72 4.07 -9.27
CA GLU A 7 -10.96 3.19 -10.17
C GLU A 7 -9.79 3.91 -10.86
N LYS A 8 -9.93 5.21 -11.17
CA LYS A 8 -8.79 6.00 -11.66
C LYS A 8 -7.75 6.23 -10.57
N LEU A 9 -8.16 6.52 -9.34
CA LEU A 9 -7.22 6.65 -8.22
C LEU A 9 -6.48 5.35 -7.93
N LYS A 10 -7.16 4.19 -7.94
CA LYS A 10 -6.49 2.88 -7.80
C LYS A 10 -5.42 2.67 -8.86
N LYS A 11 -5.69 3.04 -10.12
CA LYS A 11 -4.68 3.00 -11.19
C LYS A 11 -3.51 3.95 -10.94
N VAL A 12 -3.76 5.14 -10.39
CA VAL A 12 -2.69 6.04 -9.96
C VAL A 12 -1.87 5.39 -8.84
N ASP A 13 -2.52 4.81 -7.83
CA ASP A 13 -1.85 4.11 -6.73
C ASP A 13 -0.96 2.98 -7.27
N GLU A 14 -1.49 2.13 -8.15
CA GLU A 14 -0.73 1.06 -8.82
C GLU A 14 0.49 1.59 -9.59
N ILE A 15 0.33 2.67 -10.36
CA ILE A 15 1.44 3.29 -11.09
C ILE A 15 2.53 3.77 -10.12
N MET A 16 2.14 4.47 -9.05
CA MET A 16 3.07 5.05 -8.10
C MET A 16 3.79 3.98 -7.26
N PHE A 17 3.09 2.90 -6.89
CA PHE A 17 3.67 1.78 -6.16
C PHE A 17 4.72 1.00 -6.97
N ASN A 18 4.56 0.93 -8.29
CA ASN A 18 5.48 0.21 -9.18
C ASN A 18 6.46 1.16 -9.90
N LEU A 19 6.55 2.42 -9.49
CA LEU A 19 7.33 3.43 -10.20
C LEU A 19 8.83 3.12 -10.23
N GLN A 20 9.38 2.64 -9.11
CA GLN A 20 10.80 2.30 -8.97
C GLN A 20 11.20 1.11 -9.86
N ASP A 21 10.28 0.17 -10.09
CA ASP A 21 10.52 -1.03 -10.89
C ASP A 21 10.23 -0.80 -12.37
N SER A 22 9.83 0.43 -12.75
CA SER A 22 9.52 0.75 -14.14
C SER A 22 10.77 0.99 -14.98
N VAL A 23 10.74 0.48 -16.21
CA VAL A 23 11.76 0.77 -17.24
C VAL A 23 11.80 2.27 -17.61
N ASP A 24 10.66 2.95 -17.53
CA ASP A 24 10.55 4.39 -17.83
C ASP A 24 9.68 5.08 -16.77
N PRO A 25 10.28 5.40 -15.60
CA PRO A 25 9.55 5.99 -14.48
C PRO A 25 8.93 7.35 -14.81
N LEU A 26 9.60 8.19 -15.61
CA LEU A 26 9.07 9.50 -15.99
C LEU A 26 7.79 9.35 -16.82
N LYS A 27 7.78 8.46 -17.82
CA LYS A 27 6.58 8.19 -18.62
C LYS A 27 5.43 7.66 -17.77
N LYS A 28 5.72 6.81 -16.78
CA LYS A 28 4.72 6.31 -15.82
C LYS A 28 4.19 7.43 -14.92
N LEU A 29 5.06 8.29 -14.42
CA LEU A 29 4.66 9.44 -13.62
C LEU A 29 3.73 10.38 -14.41
N LEU A 30 4.05 10.65 -15.68
CA LEU A 30 3.19 11.43 -16.57
C LEU A 30 1.85 10.73 -16.87
N GLN A 31 1.82 9.39 -16.91
CA GLN A 31 0.58 8.63 -17.01
C GLN A 31 -0.30 8.82 -15.78
N ALA A 32 0.29 8.80 -14.58
CA ALA A 32 -0.41 9.13 -13.34
C ALA A 32 -0.93 10.59 -13.36
N GLY A 33 -0.12 11.53 -13.83
CA GLY A 33 -0.53 12.94 -13.97
C GLY A 33 -1.76 13.14 -14.86
N LYS A 34 -1.86 12.43 -15.99
CA LYS A 34 -3.06 12.45 -16.83
C LYS A 34 -4.31 12.01 -16.07
N LEU A 35 -4.23 10.93 -15.31
CA LEU A 35 -5.35 10.42 -14.50
C LEU A 35 -5.73 11.40 -13.39
N LEU A 36 -4.74 12.00 -12.69
CA LEU A 36 -4.98 13.01 -11.66
C LEU A 36 -5.65 14.27 -12.22
N LYS A 37 -5.28 14.70 -13.44
CA LYS A 37 -5.94 15.81 -14.12
C LYS A 37 -7.38 15.50 -14.48
N GLU A 38 -7.68 14.29 -14.94
CA GLU A 38 -9.06 13.85 -15.20
C GLU A 38 -9.93 13.85 -13.93
N LEU A 39 -9.30 13.63 -12.78
CA LEU A 39 -9.92 13.73 -11.46
C LEU A 39 -9.98 15.17 -10.92
N LYS A 40 -9.47 16.14 -11.67
CA LYS A 40 -9.36 17.56 -11.28
C LYS A 40 -8.57 17.75 -9.98
N LEU A 41 -7.57 16.91 -9.75
CA LEU A 41 -6.68 17.00 -8.59
C LEU A 41 -5.40 17.81 -8.88
N ILE A 42 -5.10 18.03 -10.16
CA ILE A 42 -3.99 18.86 -10.65
C ILE A 42 -4.40 19.59 -11.93
N ASP A 43 -3.70 20.68 -12.25
CA ASP A 43 -3.91 21.48 -13.45
C ASP A 43 -2.99 21.05 -14.60
N ASN A 44 -1.71 20.81 -14.31
CA ASN A 44 -0.70 20.46 -15.30
C ASN A 44 -0.25 18.98 -15.22
N PRO A 45 -0.66 18.12 -16.17
CA PRO A 45 -0.32 16.70 -16.12
C PRO A 45 1.12 16.40 -16.57
N THR A 46 1.90 17.44 -16.91
CA THR A 46 3.33 17.31 -17.24
C THR A 46 4.25 17.87 -16.16
N ASP A 47 3.70 18.51 -15.14
CA ASP A 47 4.46 19.01 -14.01
C ASP A 47 4.67 17.87 -13.00
N THR A 48 5.88 17.34 -12.94
CA THR A 48 6.21 16.21 -12.07
C THR A 48 6.12 16.57 -10.59
N ASP A 49 6.44 17.82 -10.22
CA ASP A 49 6.34 18.28 -8.84
C ASP A 49 4.88 18.37 -8.39
N GLU A 50 4.01 18.91 -9.24
CA GLU A 50 2.57 18.98 -8.98
C GLU A 50 1.97 17.58 -8.83
N ILE A 51 2.34 16.64 -9.72
CA ILE A 51 1.90 15.24 -9.66
C ILE A 51 2.31 14.59 -8.34
N ILE A 52 3.60 14.70 -7.98
CA ILE A 52 4.15 14.09 -6.77
C ILE A 52 3.49 14.68 -5.53
N GLN A 53 3.32 16.01 -5.48
CA GLN A 53 2.72 16.70 -4.35
C GLN A 53 1.26 16.31 -4.17
N ALA A 54 0.45 16.34 -5.24
CA ALA A 54 -0.96 16.00 -5.19
C ALA A 54 -1.18 14.54 -4.76
N TYR A 55 -0.41 13.61 -5.31
CA TYR A 55 -0.49 12.21 -4.91
C TYR A 55 -0.07 12.00 -3.45
N THR A 56 1.06 12.58 -3.03
CA THR A 56 1.56 12.44 -1.66
C THR A 56 0.56 12.99 -0.65
N GLN A 57 -0.04 14.15 -0.93
CA GLN A 57 -1.08 14.74 -0.09
C GLN A 57 -2.31 13.83 0.00
N ASN A 58 -2.76 13.28 -1.12
CA ASN A 58 -3.90 12.37 -1.14
C ASN A 58 -3.63 11.09 -0.33
N VAL A 59 -2.44 10.49 -0.46
CA VAL A 59 -2.03 9.34 0.35
C VAL A 59 -2.00 9.69 1.83
N TYR A 60 -1.43 10.84 2.19
CA TYR A 60 -1.37 11.30 3.58
C TYR A 60 -2.78 11.44 4.21
N GLU A 61 -3.72 12.01 3.47
CA GLU A 61 -5.11 12.12 3.91
C GLU A 61 -5.78 10.76 4.13
N GLN A 62 -5.50 9.78 3.27
CA GLN A 62 -6.02 8.41 3.47
C GLN A 62 -5.35 7.73 4.67
N LEU A 63 -4.04 7.86 4.83
CA LEU A 63 -3.33 7.31 5.99
C LEU A 63 -3.86 7.88 7.31
N ASN A 64 -4.23 9.15 7.37
CA ASN A 64 -4.83 9.75 8.55
C ASN A 64 -6.21 9.16 8.90
N LYS A 65 -6.95 8.66 7.91
CA LYS A 65 -8.23 7.96 8.12
C LYS A 65 -8.03 6.49 8.51
N ILE A 66 -6.95 5.86 8.04
CA ILE A 66 -6.68 4.43 8.23
C ILE A 66 -5.92 4.16 9.53
N ILE A 67 -4.93 5.00 9.85
CA ILE A 67 -4.01 4.78 10.98
C ILE A 67 -4.53 5.48 12.22
N GLU A 68 -5.19 4.71 13.07
CA GLU A 68 -5.62 5.14 14.40
C GLU A 68 -4.66 4.68 15.50
N ARG A 69 -3.87 3.65 15.22
CA ARG A 69 -3.02 2.93 16.19
C ARG A 69 -1.60 2.85 15.67
N LYS A 70 -0.62 3.11 16.53
CA LYS A 70 0.81 3.06 16.20
C LYS A 70 1.54 2.01 17.03
N ASN A 71 0.97 0.80 17.06
CA ASN A 71 1.41 -0.29 17.94
C ASN A 71 2.42 -1.23 17.29
N VAL A 72 2.51 -1.26 15.97
CA VAL A 72 3.43 -2.12 15.21
C VAL A 72 4.29 -1.25 14.30
N SER A 73 5.58 -1.56 14.22
CA SER A 73 6.53 -0.90 13.34
C SER A 73 7.41 -1.92 12.62
N PHE A 74 7.79 -1.62 11.38
CA PHE A 74 8.65 -2.49 10.58
C PHE A 74 10.08 -1.93 10.49
N ASN A 75 11.05 -2.80 10.68
CA ASN A 75 12.47 -2.50 10.65
C ASN A 75 13.03 -2.77 9.24
N GLN A 76 13.21 -1.70 8.48
CA GLN A 76 13.77 -1.77 7.13
C GLN A 76 15.20 -2.33 7.11
N ALA A 77 16.03 -2.00 8.11
CA ALA A 77 17.41 -2.45 8.15
C ALA A 77 17.50 -3.98 8.30
N THR A 78 16.59 -4.60 9.06
CA THR A 78 16.47 -6.06 9.12
C THR A 78 16.10 -6.65 7.75
N LEU A 79 15.13 -6.05 7.06
CA LEU A 79 14.72 -6.53 5.74
C LEU A 79 15.87 -6.42 4.72
N ASP A 80 16.58 -5.29 4.71
CA ASP A 80 17.73 -5.06 3.83
C ASP A 80 18.89 -6.02 4.12
N TYR A 81 19.10 -6.38 5.40
CA TYR A 81 20.07 -7.40 5.78
C TYR A 81 19.67 -8.78 5.25
N LEU A 82 18.42 -9.20 5.47
CA LEU A 82 17.93 -10.52 5.06
C LEU A 82 17.93 -10.68 3.53
N GLN A 83 17.68 -9.60 2.79
CA GLN A 83 17.69 -9.56 1.32
C GLN A 83 19.06 -9.90 0.69
N LYS A 84 20.16 -9.78 1.44
CA LYS A 84 21.50 -10.10 0.91
C LYS A 84 21.69 -11.59 0.63
N ASP A 85 20.88 -12.43 1.24
CA ASP A 85 20.84 -13.87 1.02
C ASP A 85 19.85 -14.16 -0.15
N PRO A 86 20.32 -14.67 -1.31
CA PRO A 86 19.50 -14.82 -2.51
C PRO A 86 18.25 -15.69 -2.28
N ASP A 87 18.38 -16.78 -1.51
CA ASP A 87 17.27 -17.69 -1.24
C ASP A 87 16.19 -17.00 -0.41
N ASN A 88 16.60 -16.25 0.63
CA ASN A 88 15.64 -15.44 1.40
C ASN A 88 15.00 -14.36 0.53
N ASN A 89 15.77 -13.75 -0.37
CA ASN A 89 15.28 -12.69 -1.22
C ASN A 89 14.20 -13.20 -2.19
N GLU A 90 14.51 -14.24 -2.95
CA GLU A 90 13.63 -14.77 -4.00
C GLU A 90 12.42 -15.52 -3.44
N LEU A 91 12.62 -16.35 -2.41
CA LEU A 91 11.56 -17.26 -1.92
C LEU A 91 10.67 -16.65 -0.83
N VAL A 92 11.11 -15.58 -0.17
CA VAL A 92 10.38 -15.01 0.98
C VAL A 92 10.16 -13.51 0.83
N ILE A 93 11.21 -12.71 0.62
CA ILE A 93 11.11 -11.25 0.69
C ILE A 93 10.37 -10.67 -0.51
N VAL A 94 10.64 -11.17 -1.72
CA VAL A 94 9.92 -10.74 -2.93
C VAL A 94 8.42 -11.05 -2.81
N PRO A 95 7.99 -12.30 -2.50
CA PRO A 95 6.58 -12.59 -2.24
C PRO A 95 5.96 -11.72 -1.13
N ALA A 96 6.65 -11.53 0.00
CA ALA A 96 6.16 -10.71 1.10
C ALA A 96 5.93 -9.25 0.69
N ARG A 97 6.82 -8.68 -0.13
CA ARG A 97 6.67 -7.32 -0.66
C ARG A 97 5.45 -7.22 -1.58
N GLU A 98 5.20 -8.23 -2.40
CA GLU A 98 4.03 -8.27 -3.27
C GLU A 98 2.72 -8.35 -2.46
N HIS A 99 2.63 -9.23 -1.45
CA HIS A 99 1.45 -9.29 -0.59
C HIS A 99 1.24 -7.98 0.18
N PHE A 100 2.30 -7.36 0.71
CA PHE A 100 2.19 -6.06 1.39
C PHE A 100 1.69 -4.97 0.44
N LYS A 101 2.21 -4.92 -0.79
CA LYS A 101 1.77 -3.99 -1.83
C LYS A 101 0.30 -4.21 -2.19
N GLU A 102 -0.10 -5.43 -2.49
CA GLU A 102 -1.48 -5.77 -2.84
C GLU A 102 -2.45 -5.40 -1.70
N TYR A 103 -2.10 -5.74 -0.45
CA TYR A 103 -2.90 -5.36 0.70
C TYR A 103 -3.02 -3.84 0.84
N ALA A 104 -1.92 -3.11 0.70
CA ALA A 104 -1.92 -1.66 0.81
C ALA A 104 -2.79 -1.00 -0.27
N LEU A 105 -2.70 -1.46 -1.52
CA LEU A 105 -3.51 -0.96 -2.65
C LEU A 105 -5.01 -1.18 -2.41
N ILE A 106 -5.40 -2.32 -1.85
CA ILE A 106 -6.80 -2.59 -1.48
C ILE A 106 -7.25 -1.62 -0.37
N VAL A 107 -6.49 -1.57 0.74
CA VAL A 107 -6.92 -0.84 1.94
C VAL A 107 -6.97 0.67 1.71
N LEU A 108 -6.05 1.22 0.91
CA LEU A 108 -5.96 2.65 0.64
C LEU A 108 -7.26 3.25 0.07
N ARG A 109 -8.03 2.45 -0.68
CA ARG A 109 -9.31 2.86 -1.30
C ARG A 109 -10.52 2.08 -0.80
N PHE A 110 -10.36 1.20 0.19
CA PHE A 110 -11.41 0.28 0.62
C PHE A 110 -12.69 1.00 1.07
N ASN A 111 -12.57 1.95 1.99
CA ASN A 111 -13.74 2.67 2.52
C ASN A 111 -14.39 3.59 1.48
N ASP A 112 -13.57 4.27 0.66
CA ASP A 112 -14.07 5.11 -0.42
C ASP A 112 -14.86 4.26 -1.44
N GLN A 113 -14.37 3.06 -1.77
CA GLN A 113 -15.04 2.12 -2.66
C GLN A 113 -16.39 1.67 -2.12
N LEU A 114 -16.45 1.26 -0.85
CA LEU A 114 -17.69 0.87 -0.20
C LEU A 114 -18.71 2.02 -0.18
N ALA A 115 -18.24 3.24 0.09
CA ALA A 115 -19.10 4.42 0.09
C ALA A 115 -19.67 4.73 -1.32
N ALA A 116 -18.84 4.62 -2.37
CA ALA A 116 -19.29 4.84 -3.74
C ALA A 116 -20.32 3.79 -4.18
N TRP A 117 -20.02 2.50 -3.98
CA TRP A 117 -20.96 1.43 -4.31
C TRP A 117 -22.29 1.58 -3.58
N ARG A 118 -22.25 1.92 -2.28
CA ARG A 118 -23.48 2.13 -1.51
C ARG A 118 -24.36 3.25 -2.06
N ASN A 119 -23.77 4.26 -2.71
CA ASN A 119 -24.49 5.39 -3.27
C ASN A 119 -24.97 5.16 -4.71
N GLU A 120 -24.31 4.26 -5.46
CA GLU A 120 -24.51 4.09 -6.91
C GLU A 120 -25.23 2.80 -7.28
N MET A 121 -25.25 1.80 -6.40
CA MET A 121 -25.72 0.45 -6.68
C MET A 121 -26.94 0.10 -5.83
N ASP A 122 -27.71 -0.89 -6.28
CA ASP A 122 -28.75 -1.47 -5.44
C ASP A 122 -28.16 -2.24 -4.25
N GLY A 123 -29.00 -2.49 -3.26
CA GLY A 123 -28.57 -3.11 -2.01
C GLY A 123 -28.10 -4.56 -2.13
N GLN A 124 -28.50 -5.30 -3.17
CA GLN A 124 -28.03 -6.68 -3.37
C GLN A 124 -26.66 -6.68 -4.04
N ASP A 125 -26.50 -5.94 -5.12
CA ASP A 125 -25.23 -5.83 -5.85
C ASP A 125 -24.12 -5.24 -4.95
N TYR A 126 -24.45 -4.19 -4.18
CA TYR A 126 -23.54 -3.64 -3.17
C TYR A 126 -23.06 -4.70 -2.17
N ARG A 127 -23.97 -5.52 -1.63
CA ARG A 127 -23.63 -6.52 -0.61
C ARG A 127 -22.67 -7.57 -1.16
N VAL A 128 -22.93 -8.08 -2.36
CA VAL A 128 -22.08 -9.08 -3.01
C VAL A 128 -20.69 -8.50 -3.29
N LEU A 129 -20.61 -7.29 -3.83
CA LEU A 129 -19.32 -6.65 -4.14
C LEU A 129 -18.53 -6.30 -2.87
N ALA A 130 -19.20 -5.80 -1.82
CA ALA A 130 -18.57 -5.49 -0.55
C ALA A 130 -18.02 -6.75 0.14
N GLU A 131 -18.77 -7.86 0.14
CA GLU A 131 -18.33 -9.13 0.71
C GLU A 131 -17.13 -9.70 -0.06
N ASN A 132 -17.17 -9.69 -1.40
CA ASN A 132 -16.06 -10.16 -2.22
C ASN A 132 -14.78 -9.35 -1.98
N LEU A 133 -14.90 -8.01 -1.90
CA LEU A 133 -13.77 -7.13 -1.62
C LEU A 133 -13.21 -7.37 -0.22
N ASP A 134 -14.08 -7.55 0.78
CA ASP A 134 -13.65 -7.84 2.16
C ASP A 134 -12.98 -9.20 2.31
N GLN A 135 -13.50 -10.22 1.63
CA GLN A 135 -12.92 -11.55 1.60
C GLN A 135 -11.54 -11.53 0.95
N HIS A 136 -11.40 -10.84 -0.19
CA HIS A 136 -10.11 -10.67 -0.85
C HIS A 136 -9.10 -9.93 0.05
N ARG A 137 -9.50 -8.79 0.63
CA ARG A 137 -8.69 -8.05 1.61
C ARG A 137 -8.23 -8.94 2.76
N THR A 138 -9.14 -9.75 3.31
CA THR A 138 -8.85 -10.64 4.45
C THR A 138 -7.88 -11.75 4.08
N ASN A 139 -8.01 -12.32 2.88
CA ASN A 139 -7.10 -13.35 2.37
C ASN A 139 -5.68 -12.81 2.21
N ILE A 140 -5.51 -11.66 1.55
CA ILE A 140 -4.19 -11.05 1.37
C ILE A 140 -3.59 -10.64 2.72
N HIS A 141 -4.41 -10.12 3.65
CA HIS A 141 -3.94 -9.84 5.01
C HIS A 141 -3.40 -11.09 5.71
N ASN A 142 -4.04 -12.25 5.56
CA ASN A 142 -3.56 -13.50 6.13
C ASN A 142 -2.18 -13.89 5.58
N PHE A 143 -1.94 -13.70 4.28
CA PHE A 143 -0.63 -13.90 3.69
C PHE A 143 0.40 -12.94 4.29
N CYS A 144 0.08 -11.65 4.39
CA CYS A 144 0.95 -10.66 5.02
C CYS A 144 1.34 -11.05 6.46
N LEU A 145 0.38 -11.52 7.27
CA LEU A 145 0.65 -11.97 8.64
C LEU A 145 1.55 -13.21 8.69
N SER A 146 1.41 -14.12 7.72
CA SER A 146 2.30 -15.26 7.57
C SER A 146 3.72 -14.81 7.20
N ASP A 147 3.84 -13.91 6.24
CA ASP A 147 5.13 -13.36 5.80
C ASP A 147 5.87 -12.66 6.93
N ILE A 148 5.18 -11.83 7.71
CA ILE A 148 5.75 -11.17 8.90
C ILE A 148 6.31 -12.19 9.89
N LYS A 149 5.59 -13.30 10.13
CA LYS A 149 6.08 -14.37 11.02
C LYS A 149 7.33 -15.04 10.46
N ILE A 150 7.38 -15.29 9.14
CA ILE A 150 8.55 -15.90 8.49
C ILE A 150 9.74 -14.93 8.55
N LEU A 151 9.54 -13.66 8.21
CA LEU A 151 10.58 -12.62 8.27
C LEU A 151 11.15 -12.46 9.68
N ASN A 152 10.30 -12.45 10.71
CA ASN A 152 10.75 -12.40 12.11
C ASN A 152 11.58 -13.64 12.50
N ARG A 153 11.18 -14.84 12.05
CA ARG A 153 11.95 -16.08 12.30
C ARG A 153 13.29 -16.08 11.56
N LEU A 154 13.35 -15.55 10.34
CA LEU A 154 14.60 -15.39 9.60
C LEU A 154 15.53 -14.41 10.32
N ALA A 155 15.00 -13.28 10.79
CA ALA A 155 15.75 -12.32 11.58
C ALA A 155 16.33 -12.96 12.85
N GLU A 156 15.51 -13.69 13.61
CA GLU A 156 15.94 -14.40 14.82
C GLU A 156 17.08 -15.40 14.54
N LYS A 157 16.95 -16.23 13.50
CA LYS A 157 18.01 -17.19 13.10
C LYS A 157 19.33 -16.51 12.76
N LYS A 158 19.28 -15.30 12.20
CA LYS A 158 20.45 -14.49 11.84
C LYS A 158 20.86 -13.51 12.96
N GLN A 159 20.30 -13.66 14.16
CA GLN A 159 20.54 -12.80 15.33
C GLN A 159 20.33 -11.30 15.04
N GLN A 160 19.39 -10.99 14.15
CA GLN A 160 18.94 -9.63 13.87
C GLN A 160 17.74 -9.28 14.74
N VAL A 161 17.51 -7.99 14.95
CA VAL A 161 16.26 -7.51 15.56
C VAL A 161 15.06 -7.88 14.67
N PRO A 162 13.87 -8.14 15.24
CA PRO A 162 12.70 -8.54 14.46
C PRO A 162 12.37 -7.56 13.34
N PHE A 163 11.89 -8.08 12.22
CA PHE A 163 11.36 -7.26 11.14
C PHE A 163 10.13 -6.47 11.62
N ALA A 164 9.15 -7.11 12.23
CA ALA A 164 8.02 -6.46 12.86
C ALA A 164 8.14 -6.53 14.37
N ALA A 165 8.09 -5.36 15.02
CA ALA A 165 8.06 -5.22 16.47
C ALA A 165 6.77 -4.53 16.90
N SER A 166 6.26 -4.89 18.07
CA SER A 166 5.10 -4.25 18.67
C SER A 166 5.39 -3.71 20.07
N SER A 167 4.83 -2.54 20.38
CA SER A 167 4.80 -1.99 21.74
C SER A 167 3.71 -2.62 22.62
N LYS A 168 2.79 -3.37 22.02
CA LYS A 168 1.70 -4.10 22.71
C LYS A 168 2.11 -5.55 22.88
N ALA A 169 1.81 -6.15 24.03
CA ALA A 169 2.12 -7.56 24.29
C ALA A 169 1.43 -8.50 23.28
N ASN A 170 0.18 -8.19 22.92
CA ASN A 170 -0.64 -8.96 21.98
C ASN A 170 -1.25 -8.03 20.92
N PRO A 171 -0.49 -7.61 19.88
CA PRO A 171 -1.03 -6.84 18.77
C PRO A 171 -2.13 -7.63 18.05
N ASP A 172 -3.22 -6.95 17.74
CA ASP A 172 -4.32 -7.56 16.97
C ASP A 172 -4.07 -7.43 15.47
N ARG A 173 -4.96 -8.03 14.68
CA ARG A 173 -4.85 -8.01 13.21
C ARG A 173 -4.88 -6.57 12.67
N THR A 174 -5.67 -5.68 13.27
CA THR A 174 -5.77 -4.28 12.83
C THR A 174 -4.47 -3.53 13.07
N ASP A 175 -3.78 -3.80 14.20
CA ASP A 175 -2.46 -3.22 14.50
C ASP A 175 -1.45 -3.53 13.37
N TYR A 176 -1.42 -4.77 12.88
CA TYR A 176 -0.57 -5.15 11.75
C TYR A 176 -1.06 -4.57 10.41
N GLY A 177 -2.37 -4.60 10.14
CA GLY A 177 -2.94 -4.06 8.91
C GLY A 177 -2.57 -2.58 8.72
N GLN A 178 -2.72 -1.76 9.75
CA GLN A 178 -2.35 -0.34 9.69
C GLN A 178 -0.84 -0.14 9.48
N ALA A 179 0.00 -0.96 10.12
CA ALA A 179 1.45 -0.90 9.95
C ALA A 179 1.90 -1.27 8.51
N ILE A 180 1.25 -2.26 7.87
CA ILE A 180 1.54 -2.64 6.48
C ILE A 180 1.26 -1.47 5.52
N VAL A 181 0.05 -0.91 5.60
CA VAL A 181 -0.37 0.20 4.73
C VAL A 181 0.56 1.39 4.92
N LYS A 182 0.85 1.76 6.18
CA LYS A 182 1.80 2.83 6.51
C LYS A 182 3.16 2.57 5.86
N TYR A 183 3.73 1.39 6.09
CA TYR A 183 5.06 1.03 5.61
C TYR A 183 5.16 1.13 4.08
N CYS A 184 4.16 0.61 3.36
CA CYS A 184 4.12 0.68 1.91
C CYS A 184 3.99 2.12 1.39
N CYS A 185 3.04 2.89 1.93
CA CYS A 185 2.80 4.26 1.49
C CYS A 185 3.97 5.20 1.80
N GLU A 186 4.63 5.06 2.95
CA GLU A 186 5.84 5.83 3.29
C GLU A 186 7.01 5.47 2.36
N ARG A 187 7.15 4.21 1.98
CA ARG A 187 8.18 3.78 1.02
C ARG A 187 7.94 4.38 -0.36
N VAL A 188 6.71 4.34 -0.85
CA VAL A 188 6.33 4.98 -2.12
C VAL A 188 6.59 6.48 -2.06
N SER A 189 6.17 7.16 -0.99
CA SER A 189 6.39 8.61 -0.82
C SER A 189 7.87 9.00 -0.87
N LYS A 190 8.74 8.19 -0.23
CA LYS A 190 10.20 8.39 -0.29
C LYS A 190 10.75 8.20 -1.70
N ILE A 191 10.32 7.15 -2.40
CA ILE A 191 10.71 6.85 -3.77
C ILE A 191 10.30 7.99 -4.71
N ILE A 192 9.03 8.39 -4.70
CA ILE A 192 8.54 9.40 -5.65
C ILE A 192 9.17 10.77 -5.37
N THR A 193 9.47 11.10 -4.11
CA THR A 193 10.12 12.37 -3.76
C THR A 193 11.57 12.44 -4.24
N SER A 194 12.24 11.30 -4.48
CA SER A 194 13.58 11.31 -5.09
C SER A 194 13.61 11.60 -6.59
N TYR A 195 12.44 11.75 -7.23
CA TYR A 195 12.33 12.19 -8.63
C TYR A 195 12.16 13.72 -8.78
N LYS A 196 12.12 14.45 -7.66
CA LYS A 196 12.24 15.92 -7.64
C LYS A 196 13.69 16.32 -7.86
#